data_AF-A0A530JTM0-F1
#
_entry.id   AF-A0A530JTM0-F1
#
_cell.length_a   1.000
_cell.length_b   1.000
_cell.length_c   1.000
_cell.angle_alpha   90.00
_cell.angle_beta   90.00
_cell.angle_gamma   90.00
#
_symmetry.space_group_name_H-M   'P 1'
#
loop_
_entity.id
_entity.type
_entity.pdbx_description
1 polymer ?
#
loop_
_entity_poly.entity_id
_entity_poly.type
_entity_poly.pdbx_seq_one_letter_code
_entity_poly.pdbx_strand_id
1 'polypeptide(L)' 'MLVLLIIFMVAAPLLTVGVPIDLPDTQAKAMNVDTQPITVSINASGQIYLQETEIPIEELVAKLQAISKTGYDERIFIR' A
#
# COMPACT_ATOMS: atom_id res chain seq x y z
N MET A 1 -0.51 4.15 -64.75
CA MET A 1 -1.21 3.32 -63.74
C MET A 1 -0.29 2.33 -63.00
N LEU A 2 0.91 2.02 -63.48
CA LEU A 2 1.80 1.05 -62.83
C LEU A 2 2.39 1.52 -61.47
N VAL A 3 2.73 2.81 -61.37
CA VAL A 3 3.42 3.37 -60.19
C VAL A 3 2.58 3.26 -58.91
N LEU A 4 1.27 3.50 -59.00
CA LEU A 4 0.34 3.38 -57.87
C LEU A 4 0.24 1.94 -57.34
N LEU A 5 0.29 0.94 -58.22
CA LEU A 5 0.23 -0.48 -57.84
C LEU A 5 1.48 -0.91 -57.05
N ILE A 6 2.65 -0.39 -57.44
CA ILE A 6 3.91 -0.72 -56.77
C ILE A 6 3.97 -0.11 -55.37
N ILE A 7 3.46 1.12 -55.18
CA ILE A 7 3.41 1.77 -53.85
C ILE A 7 2.50 0.97 -52.89
N PHE A 8 1.33 0.51 -53.38
CA PHE A 8 0.44 -0.35 -52.60
C PHE A 8 1.07 -1.70 -52.25
N MET A 9 1.84 -2.30 -53.17
CA MET A 9 2.52 -3.56 -52.94
C MET A 9 3.63 -3.47 -51.89
N VAL A 10 4.34 -2.34 -51.82
CA VAL A 10 5.49 -2.15 -50.91
C VAL A 10 5.08 -1.67 -49.51
N ALA A 11 3.92 -1.00 -49.36
CA ALA A 11 3.45 -0.50 -48.06
C ALA A 11 2.72 -1.55 -47.19
N ALA A 12 2.16 -2.60 -47.79
CA ALA A 12 1.41 -3.64 -47.08
C ALA A 12 2.21 -4.50 -46.06
N PRO A 13 3.50 -4.84 -46.26
CA PRO A 13 4.20 -5.81 -45.41
C PRO A 13 4.69 -5.24 -44.07
N LEU A 14 4.52 -3.93 -43.81
CA LEU A 14 4.95 -3.32 -42.55
C LEU A 14 3.86 -3.28 -41.48
N LEU A 15 2.69 -3.85 -41.74
CA LEU A 15 1.66 -4.00 -40.72
C LEU A 15 1.88 -5.28 -39.93
N THR A 16 2.45 -5.07 -38.74
CA THR A 16 2.27 -5.89 -37.53
C THR A 16 3.02 -7.22 -37.47
N VAL A 17 4.24 -7.14 -36.95
CA VAL A 17 4.68 -8.14 -35.96
C VAL A 17 4.87 -7.41 -34.65
N GLY A 18 3.75 -7.12 -33.99
CA GLY A 18 3.77 -6.91 -32.54
C GLY A 18 4.10 -8.25 -31.92
N VAL A 19 5.30 -8.41 -31.39
CA VAL A 19 5.62 -9.57 -30.56
C VAL A 19 4.63 -9.54 -29.38
N PRO A 20 3.84 -10.59 -29.14
CA PRO A 20 3.06 -10.67 -27.92
C PRO A 20 4.05 -10.80 -26.76
N ILE A 21 4.30 -9.69 -26.08
CA ILE A 21 5.02 -9.71 -24.81
C ILE A 21 3.98 -10.04 -23.75
N ASP A 22 4.04 -11.27 -23.26
CA ASP A 22 3.38 -11.65 -22.02
C ASP A 22 4.11 -10.95 -20.89
N LEU A 23 3.63 -9.76 -20.52
CA LEU A 23 4.00 -9.11 -19.27
C LEU A 23 3.49 -10.02 -18.15
N PRO A 24 4.35 -10.63 -17.32
CA PRO A 24 3.87 -11.34 -16.15
C PRO A 24 3.12 -10.31 -15.31
N ASP A 25 1.89 -10.61 -14.92
CA ASP A 25 1.18 -9.85 -13.91
C ASP A 25 2.09 -9.81 -12.69
N THR A 26 2.72 -8.66 -12.46
CA THR A 26 3.42 -8.45 -11.22
C THR A 26 2.32 -8.49 -10.17
N GLN A 27 2.27 -9.60 -9.43
CA GLN A 27 1.69 -9.61 -8.11
C GLN A 27 2.59 -8.67 -7.29
N ALA A 28 2.41 -7.36 -7.48
CA ALA A 28 2.68 -6.40 -6.45
C ALA A 28 1.80 -6.87 -5.31
N LYS A 29 2.35 -7.73 -4.44
CA LYS A 29 1.79 -7.99 -3.13
C LYS A 29 1.46 -6.60 -2.63
N ALA A 30 0.17 -6.35 -2.37
CA ALA A 30 -0.24 -5.16 -1.67
C ALA A 30 0.78 -5.02 -0.54
N MET A 31 1.54 -3.92 -0.52
CA MET A 31 2.44 -3.65 0.59
C MET A 31 1.59 -3.91 1.82
N ASN A 32 2.00 -4.86 2.66
CA ASN A 32 1.36 -5.06 3.95
C ASN A 32 1.30 -3.65 4.52
N VAL A 33 0.08 -3.13 4.68
CA VAL A 33 -0.12 -1.78 5.19
C VAL A 33 0.67 -1.78 6.48
N ASP A 34 1.81 -1.07 6.49
CA ASP A 34 2.69 -0.99 7.65
C ASP A 34 1.80 -0.46 8.76
N THR A 35 1.29 -1.39 9.57
CA THR A 35 0.25 -1.08 10.53
C THR A 35 1.01 -0.35 11.61
N GLN A 36 0.89 0.99 11.59
CA GLN A 36 1.70 1.83 12.46
C GLN A 36 1.45 1.38 13.89
N PRO A 37 2.49 0.93 14.60
CA PRO A 37 2.30 0.35 15.91
C PRO A 37 1.82 1.42 16.89
N ILE A 38 0.87 1.05 17.75
CA ILE A 38 0.43 1.91 18.84
C ILE A 38 1.56 1.99 19.87
N THR A 39 2.03 3.19 20.18
CA THR A 39 3.02 3.40 21.24
C THR A 39 2.35 3.92 22.49
N VAL A 40 2.53 3.23 23.61
CA VAL A 40 2.14 3.65 24.95
C VAL A 40 3.41 3.96 25.73
N SER A 41 3.53 5.17 26.26
CA SER A 41 4.68 5.59 27.06
C SER A 41 4.24 5.93 28.48
N ILE A 42 5.05 5.57 29.47
CA ILE A 42 4.79 5.92 30.87
C ILE A 42 5.93 6.77 31.39
N ASN A 43 5.63 7.98 31.85
CA ASN A 43 6.67 8.83 32.42
C ASN A 43 6.96 8.47 33.90
N ALA A 44 8.05 9.02 34.46
CA ALA A 44 8.44 8.76 35.85
C ALA A 44 7.40 9.23 36.88
N SER A 45 6.50 10.15 36.50
CA SER A 45 5.39 10.63 37.31
C SER A 45 4.14 9.73 37.23
N GLY A 46 4.17 8.66 36.43
CA GLY A 46 3.04 7.76 36.20
C GLY A 46 2.00 8.26 35.20
N GLN A 47 2.27 9.36 34.49
CA GLN A 47 1.40 9.84 33.42
C GLN A 47 1.57 8.97 32.18
N ILE A 48 0.43 8.61 31.58
CA ILE A 48 0.35 7.71 30.44
C ILE A 48 0.18 8.55 29.17
N TYR A 49 1.00 8.27 28.18
CA TYR A 49 0.93 8.90 26.87
C TYR A 49 0.61 7.83 25.82
N LEU A 50 -0.43 8.08 25.04
CA LEU A 50 -0.71 7.35 23.82
C LEU A 50 -0.14 8.17 22.66
N GLN A 51 0.91 7.65 22.03
CA GLN A 51 1.72 8.37 21.03
C GLN A 51 2.31 9.67 21.59
N GLU A 52 1.62 10.80 21.39
CA GLU A 52 2.02 12.14 21.86
C GLU A 52 0.94 12.78 22.74
N THR A 53 -0.17 12.09 22.98
CA THR A 53 -1.31 12.60 23.75
C THR A 53 -1.31 12.00 25.16
N GLU A 54 -1.32 12.85 26.18
CA GLU A 54 -1.56 12.42 27.56
C GLU A 54 -3.00 11.94 27.71
N ILE A 55 -3.19 10.74 28.28
CA ILE A 55 -4.51 10.20 28.54
C ILE A 55 -4.58 9.60 29.96
N PRO A 56 -5.74 9.73 30.64
CA PRO A 56 -5.95 9.03 31.90
C PRO A 56 -6.05 7.52 31.66
N ILE A 57 -5.64 6.74 32.66
CA ILE A 57 -5.60 5.26 32.58
C ILE A 57 -6.98 4.64 32.31
N GLU A 58 -8.04 5.31 32.76
CA GLU A 58 -9.43 4.88 32.59
C GLU A 58 -9.86 4.93 31.11
N GLU A 59 -9.32 5.88 30.34
CA GLU A 59 -9.63 6.05 28.91
C GLU A 59 -8.75 5.20 28.00
N LEU A 60 -7.62 4.68 28.51
CA LEU A 60 -6.67 3.89 27.73
C LEU A 60 -7.35 2.68 27.08
N VAL A 61 -8.15 1.92 27.86
CA VAL A 61 -8.82 0.72 27.36
C VAL A 61 -9.84 1.06 26.27
N ALA A 62 -10.63 2.12 26.47
CA ALA A 62 -11.64 2.55 25.51
C ALA A 62 -11.01 3.00 24.18
N LYS A 63 -9.90 3.75 24.24
CA LYS A 63 -9.16 4.16 23.04
C LYS A 63 -8.50 2.99 22.33
N LEU A 64 -7.82 2.10 23.07
CA LEU A 64 -7.22 0.91 22.48
C LEU A 64 -8.26 -0.02 21.85
N GLN A 65 -9.45 -0.16 22.43
CA GLN A 65 -10.55 -0.92 21.83
C GLN A 65 -11.12 -0.25 20.58
N ALA A 66 -11.22 1.07 20.56
CA ALA A 66 -11.65 1.81 19.37
C ALA A 66 -10.67 1.64 18.21
N ILE A 67 -9.37 1.64 18.52
CA ILE A 67 -8.30 1.44 17.53
C ILE A 67 -8.19 -0.04 17.11
N SER A 68 -8.35 -0.99 18.04
CA SER A 68 -8.29 -2.43 17.71
C SER A 68 -9.39 -2.90 16.75
N LYS A 69 -10.51 -2.17 16.62
CA LYS A 69 -11.58 -2.50 15.67
C LYS A 69 -11.20 -2.32 14.21
N THR A 70 -10.10 -1.62 13.90
CA THR A 70 -9.64 -1.41 12.51
C THR A 70 -8.71 -2.51 11.98
N GLY A 71 -8.30 -3.46 12.81
CA GLY A 71 -7.50 -4.61 12.38
C GLY A 71 -6.69 -5.20 13.53
N TYR A 72 -6.79 -6.51 13.71
CA TYR A 72 -6.25 -7.26 14.86
C TYR A 72 -4.71 -7.42 14.88
N ASP A 73 -3.96 -6.65 14.08
CA ASP A 73 -2.51 -6.80 13.89
C ASP A 73 -1.67 -5.56 14.26
N GLU A 74 -2.25 -4.60 15.01
CA GLU A 74 -1.46 -3.48 15.52
C GLU A 74 -0.60 -3.89 16.72
N ARG A 75 0.72 -3.91 16.53
CA ARG A 75 1.70 -4.15 17.60
C ARG A 75 1.66 -2.99 18.59
N ILE A 76 1.57 -3.28 19.88
CA ILE A 76 1.62 -2.28 20.95
C ILE A 76 3.04 -2.22 21.51
N PHE A 77 3.68 -1.06 21.42
CA PHE A 77 5.00 -0.81 22.03
C PHE A 77 4.82 -0.09 23.35
N ILE A 78 5.45 -0.60 24.41
CA ILE A 78 5.46 0.01 25.73
C ILE A 78 6.88 0.52 25.99
N ARG A 79 7.03 1.80 26.31
CA ARG A 79 8.31 2.43 26.66
C ARG A 79 8.25 3.24 27.96
#